data_AF-A0A2G4YSA0-F1
#
_entry.id   AF-A0A2G4YSA0-F1
#
_cell.length_a   1.000
_cell.length_b   1.000
_cell.length_c   1.000
_cell.angle_alpha   90.00
_cell.angle_beta   90.00
_cell.angle_gamma   90.00
#
_symmetry.space_group_name_H-M   'P 1'
#
loop_
_entity.id
_entity.type
_entity.pdbx_description
1 polymer ?
#
loop_
_entity_poly.entity_id
_entity_poly.type
_entity_poly.pdbx_seq_one_letter_code
_entity_poly.pdbx_strand_id
1 'polypeptide(L)'
;MLKILIVEGNTRQARELTVAGGAMTQGELYKRNLLFLRPAMQCDIVMAADEDALLPEGAGLESYDGIVWTGSSLNIYKTEPAITRQIDFMKSCFRHKVKIFGSCWGLQVAVVAAGGEVAQNVKGREIGIARDIRPTVPGRQHPLYKNKELPFDAVAIHLDHTVRLPEGATILSGNDISRVQALEIRRGKAVFWGVQYHPEFDLGYMASLFEKYKPLMVEEGFCPDLPAVDRLAADYRAAQEDITAVDIQQRHDMGPDVLEPCCRLQEIRNWLDFVATEAA
;
A
#
# COMPACT_ATOMS: atom_id res chain seq x y z
N MET A 1 23.75 -2.15 -8.22
CA MET A 1 23.00 -1.61 -7.07
C MET A 1 21.61 -1.30 -7.58
N LEU A 2 20.55 -1.73 -6.89
CA LEU A 2 19.19 -1.46 -7.38
C LEU A 2 18.90 0.05 -7.33
N LYS A 3 18.14 0.53 -8.31
CA LYS A 3 17.58 1.88 -8.35
C LYS A 3 16.06 1.79 -8.42
N ILE A 4 15.39 2.25 -7.36
CA ILE A 4 13.93 2.20 -7.22
C ILE A 4 13.36 3.61 -7.28
N LEU A 5 12.30 3.77 -8.08
CA LEU A 5 11.48 4.98 -8.07
C LEU A 5 10.30 4.78 -7.13
N ILE A 6 10.10 5.70 -6.21
CA ILE A 6 8.93 5.74 -5.32
C ILE A 6 7.99 6.84 -5.84
N VAL A 7 6.77 6.47 -6.15
CA VAL A 7 5.72 7.36 -6.63
C VAL A 7 4.82 7.72 -5.47
N GLU A 8 4.97 8.94 -4.97
CA GLU A 8 4.15 9.48 -3.89
C GLU A 8 2.77 9.88 -4.43
N GLY A 9 1.74 9.22 -3.88
CA GLY A 9 0.37 9.33 -4.34
C GLY A 9 -0.45 10.45 -3.70
N ASN A 10 0.02 11.05 -2.60
CA ASN A 10 -0.66 12.16 -1.94
C ASN A 10 -0.31 13.50 -2.58
N THR A 11 -1.23 14.46 -2.50
CA THR A 11 -1.00 15.86 -2.94
C THR A 11 0.00 16.58 -2.03
N ARG A 12 0.59 17.68 -2.53
CA ARG A 12 1.44 18.57 -1.73
C ARG A 12 0.83 18.95 -0.39
N GLN A 13 -0.41 19.43 -0.40
CA GLN A 13 -1.14 19.81 0.81
C GLN A 13 -1.28 18.64 1.80
N ALA A 14 -1.63 17.44 1.32
CA ALA A 14 -1.76 16.27 2.19
C ALA A 14 -0.43 15.85 2.82
N ARG A 15 0.69 16.00 2.09
CA ARG A 15 2.04 15.73 2.60
C ARG A 15 2.47 16.77 3.64
N GLU A 16 2.23 18.05 3.37
CA GLU A 16 2.50 19.14 4.34
C GLU A 16 1.74 18.95 5.64
N LEU A 17 0.45 18.59 5.58
CA LEU A 17 -0.34 18.26 6.77
C LEU A 17 0.19 17.04 7.52
N THR A 18 0.66 16.02 6.79
CA THR A 18 1.26 14.82 7.40
C THR A 18 2.54 15.18 8.18
N VAL A 19 3.40 15.99 7.59
CA VAL A 19 4.64 16.47 8.23
C VAL A 19 4.35 17.40 9.41
N ALA A 20 3.38 18.31 9.27
CA ALA A 20 2.95 19.19 10.37
C ALA A 20 2.36 18.40 11.55
N GLY A 21 1.76 17.24 11.28
CA GLY A 21 1.31 16.28 12.29
C GLY A 21 2.41 15.40 12.89
N GLY A 22 3.68 15.59 12.51
CA GLY A 22 4.82 14.84 13.03
C GLY A 22 5.03 13.46 12.41
N ALA A 23 4.31 13.12 11.33
CA ALA A 23 4.42 11.84 10.64
C ALA A 23 5.28 11.94 9.37
N MET A 24 5.87 10.81 8.96
CA MET A 24 6.53 10.70 7.66
C MET A 24 5.51 10.70 6.52
N THR A 25 5.86 11.33 5.40
CA THR A 25 5.10 11.13 4.15
C THR A 25 5.18 9.66 3.75
N GLN A 26 4.21 9.18 2.95
CA GLN A 26 4.19 7.78 2.57
C GLN A 26 5.38 7.42 1.68
N GLY A 27 5.86 8.35 0.84
CA GLY A 27 7.06 8.18 0.05
C GLY A 27 8.30 7.96 0.92
N GLU A 28 8.49 8.77 1.97
CA GLU A 28 9.60 8.61 2.92
C GLU A 28 9.47 7.33 3.77
N LEU A 29 8.24 6.97 4.16
CA LEU A 29 7.98 5.70 4.85
C LEU A 29 8.36 4.50 3.98
N TYR A 30 7.98 4.52 2.70
CA TYR A 30 8.37 3.49 1.75
C TYR A 30 9.90 3.43 1.60
N LYS A 31 10.56 4.58 1.43
CA LYS A 31 12.02 4.66 1.35
C LYS A 31 12.70 4.05 2.57
N ARG A 32 12.21 4.35 3.77
CA ARG A 32 12.68 3.77 5.04
C ARG A 32 12.58 2.24 5.03
N ASN A 33 11.42 1.70 4.67
CA ASN A 33 11.18 0.25 4.67
C ASN A 33 12.00 -0.46 3.58
N LEU A 34 12.12 0.15 2.41
CA LEU A 34 12.94 -0.34 1.30
C LEU A 34 14.43 -0.43 1.70
N LEU A 35 14.97 0.60 2.33
CA LEU A 35 16.36 0.62 2.83
C LEU A 35 16.57 -0.32 4.02
N PHE A 36 15.56 -0.53 4.86
CA PHE A 36 15.58 -1.54 5.91
C PHE A 36 15.72 -2.96 5.32
N LEU A 37 14.98 -3.27 4.25
CA LEU A 37 15.04 -4.56 3.58
C LEU A 37 16.32 -4.77 2.77
N ARG A 38 16.81 -3.73 2.11
CA ARG A 38 18.02 -3.77 1.26
C ARG A 38 18.78 -2.44 1.36
N PRO A 39 19.77 -2.33 2.27
CA PRO A 39 20.49 -1.07 2.51
C PRO A 39 21.30 -0.56 1.31
N ALA A 40 21.80 -1.47 0.45
CA ALA A 40 22.57 -1.13 -0.74
C ALA A 40 21.65 -0.87 -1.95
N MET A 41 20.92 0.25 -1.90
CA MET A 41 19.95 0.65 -2.92
C MET A 41 19.85 2.16 -3.06
N GLN A 42 19.60 2.65 -4.28
CA GLN A 42 19.21 4.03 -4.51
C GLN A 42 17.68 4.14 -4.59
N CYS A 43 17.12 5.12 -3.90
CA CYS A 43 15.69 5.42 -3.92
C CYS A 43 15.47 6.90 -4.27
N ASP A 44 14.77 7.15 -5.37
CA ASP A 44 14.30 8.48 -5.74
C ASP A 44 12.78 8.56 -5.49
N ILE A 45 12.27 9.75 -5.16
CA ILE A 45 10.83 9.97 -4.94
C ILE A 45 10.32 10.98 -5.95
N VAL A 46 9.24 10.65 -6.64
CA VAL A 46 8.51 11.56 -7.54
C VAL A 46 7.12 11.86 -6.98
N MET A 47 6.77 13.14 -6.96
CA MET A 47 5.49 13.64 -6.44
C MET A 47 4.43 13.62 -7.53
N ALA A 48 4.01 12.45 -8.03
CA ALA A 48 3.16 12.35 -9.24
C ALA A 48 1.79 13.06 -9.14
N ALA A 49 1.36 13.38 -7.91
CA ALA A 49 0.17 14.18 -7.65
C ALA A 49 0.37 15.70 -7.82
N ASP A 50 1.59 16.18 -8.08
CA ASP A 50 1.91 17.59 -8.32
C ASP A 50 2.02 17.91 -9.82
N GLU A 51 1.81 19.18 -10.21
CA GLU A 51 1.85 19.62 -11.61
C GLU A 51 3.29 19.76 -12.14
N ASP A 52 4.20 20.18 -11.28
CA ASP A 52 5.62 20.38 -11.52
C ASP A 52 6.45 19.11 -11.24
N ALA A 53 5.79 17.95 -11.14
CA ALA A 53 6.44 16.69 -10.84
C ALA A 53 7.36 16.26 -11.99
N LEU A 54 8.66 16.20 -11.71
CA LEU A 54 9.69 15.74 -12.63
C LEU A 54 10.44 14.55 -12.04
N LEU A 55 10.84 13.63 -12.91
CA LEU A 55 11.88 12.68 -12.55
C LEU A 55 13.21 13.43 -12.33
N PRO A 56 14.16 12.86 -11.55
CA PRO A 56 15.50 13.41 -11.44
C PRO A 56 16.11 13.73 -12.81
N GLU A 57 16.91 14.79 -12.88
CA GLU A 57 17.50 15.23 -14.14
C GLU A 57 18.28 14.10 -14.83
N GLY A 58 18.01 13.91 -16.13
CA GLY A 58 18.61 12.85 -16.93
C GLY A 58 18.07 11.43 -16.66
N ALA A 59 17.08 11.25 -15.78
CA ALA A 59 16.46 9.96 -15.52
C ALA A 59 15.20 9.73 -16.37
N GLY A 60 15.18 8.63 -17.12
CA GLY A 60 13.96 8.04 -17.68
C GLY A 60 13.43 6.89 -16.81
N LEU A 61 12.20 6.44 -17.08
CA LEU A 61 11.60 5.30 -16.37
C LEU A 61 12.42 4.01 -16.53
N GLU A 62 13.07 3.85 -17.69
CA GLU A 62 13.99 2.76 -18.00
C GLU A 62 15.29 2.76 -17.20
N SER A 63 15.62 3.87 -16.51
CA SER A 63 16.78 3.93 -15.62
C SER A 63 16.54 3.29 -14.25
N TYR A 64 15.30 2.90 -13.95
CA TYR A 64 14.90 2.28 -12.70
C TYR A 64 14.65 0.79 -12.87
N ASP A 65 15.14 -0.01 -11.92
CA ASP A 65 14.94 -1.46 -11.90
C ASP A 65 13.50 -1.82 -11.47
N GLY A 66 12.91 -0.97 -10.63
CA GLY A 66 11.55 -1.15 -10.12
C GLY A 66 10.91 0.17 -9.70
N ILE A 67 9.58 0.15 -9.66
CA ILE A 67 8.76 1.30 -9.27
C ILE A 67 7.83 0.88 -8.13
N VAL A 68 7.74 1.67 -7.08
CA VAL A 68 6.76 1.48 -6.00
C VAL A 68 5.77 2.64 -6.00
N TRP A 69 4.50 2.36 -5.78
CA TRP A 69 3.44 3.34 -5.70
C TRP A 69 2.80 3.34 -4.31
N THR A 70 2.77 4.50 -3.66
CA THR A 70 2.24 4.61 -2.30
C THR A 70 0.71 4.57 -2.27
N GLY A 71 0.16 4.48 -1.06
CA GLY A 71 -1.21 4.86 -0.77
C GLY A 71 -1.46 6.37 -0.99
N SER A 72 -2.72 6.77 -0.87
CA SER A 72 -3.16 8.17 -0.95
C SER A 72 -4.49 8.35 -0.23
N SER A 73 -4.78 9.59 0.19
CA SER A 73 -6.12 9.98 0.64
C SER A 73 -7.06 10.40 -0.50
N LEU A 74 -6.65 10.25 -1.76
CA LEU A 74 -7.46 10.55 -2.94
C LEU A 74 -8.50 9.46 -3.23
N ASN A 75 -9.53 9.83 -4.01
CA ASN A 75 -10.56 8.88 -4.48
C ASN A 75 -10.55 8.83 -6.01
N ILE A 76 -10.31 7.65 -6.57
CA ILE A 76 -9.94 7.49 -7.99
C ILE A 76 -11.06 7.88 -8.97
N TYR A 77 -12.31 7.87 -8.51
CA TYR A 77 -13.49 8.24 -9.30
C TYR A 77 -13.75 9.76 -9.34
N LYS A 78 -12.99 10.57 -8.59
CA LYS A 78 -13.05 12.03 -8.72
C LYS A 78 -12.25 12.49 -9.94
N THR A 79 -12.75 13.49 -10.65
CA THR A 79 -12.06 14.09 -11.80
C THR A 79 -11.23 15.28 -11.34
N GLU A 80 -10.03 15.01 -10.81
CA GLU A 80 -9.10 16.04 -10.37
C GLU A 80 -7.74 15.89 -11.10
N PRO A 81 -7.04 16.99 -11.42
CA PRO A 81 -5.74 16.92 -12.10
C PRO A 81 -4.70 16.05 -11.37
N ALA A 82 -4.72 16.05 -10.03
CA ALA A 82 -3.84 15.22 -9.21
C ALA A 82 -4.06 13.71 -9.43
N ILE A 83 -5.28 13.32 -9.80
CA ILE A 83 -5.66 11.93 -10.06
C ILE A 83 -5.32 11.56 -11.51
N THR A 84 -5.71 12.39 -12.48
CA THR A 84 -5.47 12.10 -13.90
C THR A 84 -3.98 12.00 -14.22
N ARG A 85 -3.15 12.89 -13.66
CA ARG A 85 -1.68 12.83 -13.81
C ARG A 85 -1.10 11.50 -13.34
N GLN A 86 -1.59 10.98 -12.22
CA GLN A 86 -1.14 9.69 -11.68
C GLN A 86 -1.58 8.50 -12.54
N ILE A 87 -2.83 8.50 -13.01
CA ILE A 87 -3.32 7.48 -13.93
C ILE A 87 -2.50 7.48 -15.22
N ASP A 88 -2.23 8.65 -15.78
CA ASP A 88 -1.44 8.76 -17.02
C ASP A 88 0.03 8.41 -16.80
N PHE A 89 0.58 8.69 -15.62
CA PHE A 89 1.93 8.25 -15.26
C PHE A 89 2.02 6.72 -15.13
N MET A 90 1.01 6.06 -14.54
CA MET A 90 0.95 4.59 -14.50
C MET A 90 0.79 3.98 -15.90
N LYS A 91 -0.05 4.57 -16.76
CA LYS A 91 -0.13 4.18 -18.19
C LYS A 91 1.23 4.33 -18.88
N SER A 92 2.01 5.35 -18.51
CA SER A 92 3.39 5.51 -18.98
C SER A 92 4.24 4.34 -18.54
N CYS A 93 4.26 4.02 -17.25
CA CYS A 93 5.02 2.90 -16.70
C CYS A 93 4.71 1.57 -17.41
N PHE A 94 3.45 1.27 -17.72
CA PHE A 94 3.07 0.07 -18.46
C PHE A 94 3.69 -0.08 -19.86
N ARG A 95 4.19 1.00 -20.47
CA ARG A 95 4.89 0.95 -21.77
C ARG A 95 6.36 0.57 -21.66
N HIS A 96 6.94 0.56 -20.46
CA HIS A 96 8.35 0.26 -20.21
C HIS A 96 8.52 -1.12 -19.56
N LYS A 97 9.71 -1.72 -19.69
CA LYS A 97 10.04 -3.03 -19.11
C LYS A 97 10.35 -2.88 -17.61
N VAL A 98 9.36 -2.45 -16.83
CA VAL A 98 9.50 -2.18 -15.39
C VAL A 98 8.62 -3.10 -14.56
N LYS A 99 9.08 -3.42 -13.34
CA LYS A 99 8.33 -4.17 -12.35
C LYS A 99 7.80 -3.20 -11.32
N ILE A 100 6.50 -3.24 -11.05
CA ILE A 100 5.81 -2.22 -10.26
C ILE A 100 5.17 -2.87 -9.03
N PHE A 101 5.30 -2.25 -7.86
CA PHE A 101 4.53 -2.57 -6.66
C PHE A 101 3.58 -1.42 -6.32
N GLY A 102 2.39 -1.70 -5.79
CA GLY A 102 1.52 -0.66 -5.25
C GLY A 102 0.67 -1.11 -4.07
N SER A 103 0.56 -0.27 -3.04
CA SER A 103 -0.37 -0.48 -1.92
C SER A 103 -1.56 0.47 -2.01
N CYS A 104 -2.75 -0.04 -1.69
CA CYS A 104 -4.03 0.69 -1.64
C CYS A 104 -4.28 1.55 -2.90
N TRP A 105 -4.05 2.86 -2.83
CA TRP A 105 -4.15 3.78 -3.97
C TRP A 105 -3.32 3.33 -5.19
N GLY A 106 -2.11 2.82 -4.99
CA GLY A 106 -1.27 2.32 -6.07
C GLY A 106 -1.92 1.19 -6.87
N LEU A 107 -2.61 0.28 -6.18
CA LEU A 107 -3.42 -0.78 -6.80
C LEU A 107 -4.59 -0.18 -7.59
N GLN A 108 -5.29 0.81 -7.02
CA GLN A 108 -6.44 1.45 -7.67
C GLN A 108 -6.04 2.21 -8.95
N VAL A 109 -4.92 2.94 -8.91
CA VAL A 109 -4.35 3.63 -10.08
C VAL A 109 -3.96 2.60 -11.15
N ALA A 110 -3.30 1.50 -10.78
CA ALA A 110 -2.93 0.43 -11.72
C ALA A 110 -4.16 -0.19 -12.40
N VAL A 111 -5.20 -0.47 -11.63
CA VAL A 111 -6.46 -1.03 -12.13
C VAL A 111 -7.09 -0.10 -13.16
N VAL A 112 -7.27 1.19 -12.84
CA VAL A 112 -7.89 2.15 -13.75
C VAL A 112 -7.00 2.42 -14.97
N ALA A 113 -5.68 2.56 -14.79
CA ALA A 113 -4.73 2.73 -15.90
C ALA A 113 -4.74 1.54 -16.88
N ALA A 114 -5.02 0.34 -16.40
CA ALA A 114 -5.15 -0.88 -17.21
C ALA A 114 -6.57 -1.09 -17.80
N GLY A 115 -7.53 -0.20 -17.51
CA GLY A 115 -8.90 -0.26 -18.04
C GLY A 115 -9.93 -0.96 -17.14
N GLY A 116 -9.56 -1.26 -15.89
CA GLY A 116 -10.46 -1.74 -14.86
C GLY A 116 -11.32 -0.63 -14.25
N GLU A 117 -12.02 -0.96 -13.17
CA GLU A 117 -12.88 -0.01 -12.45
C GLU A 117 -12.76 -0.21 -10.95
N VAL A 118 -12.76 0.92 -10.23
CA VAL A 118 -12.74 1.00 -8.77
C VAL A 118 -13.92 1.86 -8.33
N ALA A 119 -14.59 1.43 -7.27
CA ALA A 119 -15.70 2.15 -6.65
C ALA A 119 -15.66 1.97 -5.14
N GLN A 120 -16.49 2.72 -4.42
CA GLN A 120 -16.68 2.52 -2.98
C GLN A 120 -17.21 1.12 -2.70
N ASN A 121 -16.65 0.45 -1.69
CA ASN A 121 -17.09 -0.86 -1.29
C ASN A 121 -18.44 -0.79 -0.57
N VAL A 122 -19.44 -1.51 -1.10
CA VAL A 122 -20.78 -1.60 -0.51
C VAL A 122 -20.78 -2.24 0.88
N LYS A 123 -19.73 -3.00 1.23
CA LYS A 123 -19.54 -3.56 2.57
C LYS A 123 -18.95 -2.57 3.58
N GLY A 124 -18.63 -1.34 3.13
CA GLY A 124 -18.01 -0.31 3.96
C GLY A 124 -16.49 -0.38 3.97
N ARG A 125 -15.91 0.40 4.87
CA ARG A 125 -14.47 0.57 5.03
C ARG A 125 -13.85 -0.62 5.74
N GLU A 126 -12.63 -0.96 5.35
CA GLU A 126 -11.74 -1.78 6.16
C GLU A 126 -10.69 -0.85 6.78
N ILE A 127 -10.60 -0.80 8.11
CA ILE A 127 -9.68 0.09 8.84
C ILE A 127 -9.12 -0.61 10.08
N GLY A 128 -7.81 -0.52 10.29
CA GLY A 128 -7.10 -1.22 11.36
C GLY A 128 -6.43 -2.49 10.82
N ILE A 129 -6.80 -3.65 11.35
CA ILE A 129 -6.29 -4.95 10.88
C ILE A 129 -7.34 -5.61 9.99
N ALA A 130 -7.02 -5.75 8.70
CA ALA A 130 -7.74 -6.60 7.76
C ALA A 130 -7.49 -8.07 8.13
N ARG A 131 -8.57 -8.80 8.38
CA ARG A 131 -8.53 -10.17 8.89
C ARG A 131 -8.62 -11.21 7.79
N ASP A 132 -7.98 -12.35 8.04
CA ASP A 132 -8.14 -13.60 7.31
C ASP A 132 -8.00 -13.41 5.80
N ILE A 133 -6.92 -12.75 5.38
CA ILE A 133 -6.59 -12.57 3.98
C ILE A 133 -6.16 -13.92 3.43
N ARG A 134 -7.00 -14.47 2.55
CA ARG A 134 -6.84 -15.80 1.99
C ARG A 134 -6.32 -15.70 0.55
N PRO A 135 -5.22 -16.38 0.22
CA PRO A 135 -4.73 -16.46 -1.14
C PRO A 135 -5.66 -17.32 -2.00
N THR A 136 -5.89 -16.88 -3.24
CA THR A 136 -6.53 -17.68 -4.28
C THR A 136 -5.62 -18.83 -4.71
N VAL A 137 -6.11 -19.74 -5.56
CA VAL A 137 -5.26 -20.81 -6.14
C VAL A 137 -4.03 -20.22 -6.86
N PRO A 138 -4.16 -19.21 -7.74
CA PRO A 138 -2.99 -18.50 -8.28
C PRO A 138 -2.11 -17.85 -7.20
N GLY A 139 -2.73 -17.21 -6.21
CA GLY A 139 -2.01 -16.53 -5.13
C GLY A 139 -1.10 -17.46 -4.32
N ARG A 140 -1.53 -18.69 -4.03
CA ARG A 140 -0.73 -19.67 -3.27
C ARG A 140 0.57 -20.06 -3.95
N GLN A 141 0.64 -19.94 -5.28
CA GLN A 141 1.83 -20.25 -6.08
C GLN A 141 2.62 -18.99 -6.47
N HIS A 142 2.06 -17.81 -6.18
CA HIS A 142 2.61 -16.56 -6.66
C HIS A 142 3.81 -16.09 -5.80
N PRO A 143 4.92 -15.61 -6.41
CA PRO A 143 6.10 -15.21 -5.65
C PRO A 143 5.86 -14.09 -4.63
N LEU A 144 4.82 -13.27 -4.81
CA LEU A 144 4.39 -12.24 -3.85
C LEU A 144 4.24 -12.78 -2.42
N TYR A 145 3.76 -14.02 -2.25
CA TYR A 145 3.52 -14.65 -0.96
C TYR A 145 4.57 -15.71 -0.57
N LYS A 146 5.70 -15.74 -1.27
CA LYS A 146 6.80 -16.65 -0.93
C LYS A 146 7.21 -16.45 0.54
N ASN A 147 7.26 -17.54 1.30
CA ASN A 147 7.61 -17.59 2.72
C ASN A 147 6.69 -16.76 3.65
N LYS A 148 5.49 -16.39 3.21
CA LYS A 148 4.47 -15.80 4.09
C LYS A 148 3.61 -16.92 4.66
N GLU A 149 3.26 -16.84 5.95
CA GLU A 149 2.26 -17.72 6.55
C GLU A 149 0.86 -17.37 6.01
N LEU A 150 0.02 -18.37 5.77
CA LEU A 150 -1.27 -18.23 5.07
C LEU A 150 -2.35 -19.03 5.81
N PRO A 151 -3.56 -18.46 6.04
CA PRO A 151 -3.93 -17.06 5.82
C PRO A 151 -3.15 -16.11 6.74
N PHE A 152 -3.27 -14.81 6.51
CA PHE A 152 -2.59 -13.77 7.29
C PHE A 152 -3.50 -12.56 7.47
N ASP A 153 -3.12 -11.71 8.41
CA ASP A 153 -3.68 -10.42 8.67
C ASP A 153 -2.75 -9.30 8.21
N ALA A 154 -3.29 -8.12 7.94
CA ALA A 154 -2.50 -6.97 7.52
C ALA A 154 -3.12 -5.65 7.97
N VAL A 155 -2.29 -4.63 8.18
CA VAL A 155 -2.78 -3.27 8.41
C VAL A 155 -3.48 -2.78 7.14
N ALA A 156 -4.69 -2.24 7.26
CA ALA A 156 -5.49 -1.74 6.14
C ALA A 156 -6.24 -0.45 6.49
N ILE A 157 -6.41 0.41 5.49
CA ILE A 157 -7.32 1.55 5.53
C ILE A 157 -7.79 1.85 4.10
N HIS A 158 -8.98 1.36 3.75
CA HIS A 158 -9.57 1.66 2.45
C HIS A 158 -11.10 1.56 2.49
N LEU A 159 -11.75 2.46 1.75
CA LEU A 159 -13.18 2.35 1.43
C LEU A 159 -13.36 1.87 -0.02
N ASP A 160 -12.45 2.28 -0.90
CA ASP A 160 -12.55 2.00 -2.33
C ASP A 160 -11.94 0.64 -2.66
N HIS A 161 -12.55 -0.09 -3.59
CA HIS A 161 -12.12 -1.41 -4.02
C HIS A 161 -12.28 -1.65 -5.52
N THR A 162 -11.61 -2.66 -6.05
CA THR A 162 -11.73 -3.04 -7.46
C THR A 162 -13.06 -3.74 -7.73
N VAL A 163 -13.90 -3.16 -8.59
CA VAL A 163 -15.20 -3.72 -8.99
C VAL A 163 -15.17 -4.37 -10.38
N ARG A 164 -14.26 -3.92 -11.26
CA ARG A 164 -14.00 -4.57 -12.56
C ARG A 164 -12.50 -4.77 -12.73
N LEU A 165 -12.10 -6.02 -12.95
CA LEU A 165 -10.72 -6.34 -13.25
C LEU A 165 -10.33 -5.83 -14.65
N PRO A 166 -9.11 -5.28 -14.83
CA PRO A 166 -8.58 -5.04 -16.16
C PRO A 166 -8.19 -6.36 -16.84
N GLU A 167 -8.02 -6.32 -18.16
CA GLU A 167 -7.46 -7.44 -18.91
C GLU A 167 -6.03 -7.77 -18.44
N GLY A 168 -5.71 -9.07 -18.36
CA GLY A 168 -4.40 -9.55 -17.89
C GLY A 168 -4.22 -9.50 -16.37
N ALA A 169 -5.30 -9.30 -15.61
CA ALA A 169 -5.27 -9.28 -14.15
C ALA A 169 -5.55 -10.65 -13.53
N THR A 170 -4.81 -10.99 -12.48
CA THR A 170 -4.98 -12.21 -11.69
C THR A 170 -5.18 -11.83 -10.22
N ILE A 171 -6.33 -12.18 -9.63
CA ILE A 171 -6.57 -12.00 -8.19
C ILE A 171 -5.70 -12.98 -7.42
N LEU A 172 -4.90 -12.46 -6.49
CA LEU A 172 -3.97 -13.24 -5.68
C LEU A 172 -4.53 -13.52 -4.28
N SER A 173 -5.34 -12.62 -3.72
CA SER A 173 -5.97 -12.84 -2.41
C SER A 173 -7.23 -12.00 -2.24
N GLY A 174 -8.04 -12.36 -1.25
CA GLY A 174 -9.23 -11.64 -0.82
C GLY A 174 -9.59 -12.01 0.62
N ASN A 175 -10.53 -11.27 1.20
CA ASN A 175 -11.18 -11.60 2.46
C ASN A 175 -12.68 -11.26 2.39
N ASP A 176 -13.35 -11.29 3.54
CA ASP A 176 -14.79 -11.03 3.60
C ASP A 176 -15.17 -9.59 3.24
N ILE A 177 -14.28 -8.61 3.44
CA ILE A 177 -14.56 -7.21 3.14
C ILE A 177 -14.24 -6.89 1.67
N SER A 178 -13.07 -7.28 1.18
CA SER A 178 -12.64 -7.06 -0.21
C SER A 178 -12.28 -8.37 -0.91
N ARG A 179 -12.97 -8.64 -2.03
CA ARG A 179 -12.64 -9.76 -2.92
C ARG A 179 -11.24 -9.64 -3.53
N VAL A 180 -10.74 -8.41 -3.68
CA VAL A 180 -9.43 -8.13 -4.27
C VAL A 180 -8.57 -7.47 -3.19
N GLN A 181 -7.89 -8.30 -2.39
CA GLN A 181 -6.86 -7.86 -1.45
C GLN A 181 -5.49 -7.80 -2.11
N ALA A 182 -5.25 -8.59 -3.16
CA ALA A 182 -4.05 -8.46 -3.99
C ALA A 182 -4.29 -8.89 -5.44
N LEU A 183 -3.50 -8.31 -6.34
CA LEU A 183 -3.64 -8.45 -7.78
C LEU A 183 -2.26 -8.46 -8.47
N GLU A 184 -2.06 -9.34 -9.44
CA GLU A 184 -1.05 -9.15 -10.49
C GLU A 184 -1.73 -8.58 -11.73
N ILE A 185 -1.14 -7.57 -12.37
CA ILE A 185 -1.53 -7.08 -13.70
C ILE A 185 -0.33 -7.19 -14.63
N ARG A 186 -0.50 -7.92 -15.74
CA ARG A 186 0.47 -7.91 -16.86
C ARG A 186 -0.07 -7.00 -17.96
N ARG A 187 0.60 -5.88 -18.21
CA ARG A 187 0.15 -4.88 -19.21
C ARG A 187 1.33 -4.27 -19.93
N GLY A 188 1.24 -4.27 -21.27
CA GLY A 188 2.32 -3.76 -22.12
C GLY A 188 3.61 -4.52 -21.86
N LYS A 189 4.67 -3.82 -21.46
CA LYS A 189 5.98 -4.42 -21.13
C LYS A 189 6.21 -4.60 -19.62
N ALA A 190 5.26 -4.17 -18.80
CA ALA A 190 5.40 -4.12 -17.36
C ALA A 190 4.64 -5.26 -16.67
N VAL A 191 5.10 -5.57 -15.46
CA VAL A 191 4.39 -6.45 -14.51
C VAL A 191 4.14 -5.65 -13.25
N PHE A 192 2.89 -5.56 -12.83
CA PHE A 192 2.47 -4.89 -11.60
C PHE A 192 1.97 -5.92 -10.60
N TRP A 193 2.46 -5.81 -9.36
CA TRP A 193 1.89 -6.48 -8.20
C TRP A 193 1.31 -5.42 -7.27
N GLY A 194 0.11 -5.63 -6.76
CA GLY A 194 -0.45 -4.70 -5.81
C GLY A 194 -1.29 -5.37 -4.75
N VAL A 195 -1.38 -4.66 -3.63
CA VAL A 195 -2.14 -5.06 -2.45
C VAL A 195 -3.09 -3.93 -2.07
N GLN A 196 -4.27 -4.25 -1.55
CA GLN A 196 -5.26 -3.27 -1.12
C GLN A 196 -4.98 -2.79 0.32
N TYR A 197 -4.30 -3.64 1.11
CA TYR A 197 -3.77 -3.35 2.44
C TYR A 197 -2.39 -2.67 2.39
N HIS A 198 -1.83 -2.36 3.56
CA HIS A 198 -0.62 -1.56 3.75
C HIS A 198 0.48 -2.33 4.50
N PRO A 199 1.22 -3.23 3.83
CA PRO A 199 2.38 -3.90 4.46
C PRO A 199 3.45 -2.89 4.90
N GLU A 200 3.51 -1.70 4.31
CA GLU A 200 4.44 -0.64 4.68
C GLU A 200 4.09 0.06 6.01
N PHE A 201 2.83 0.02 6.45
CA PHE A 201 2.40 0.66 7.70
C PHE A 201 2.68 -0.25 8.89
N ASP A 202 3.36 0.29 9.90
CA ASP A 202 3.41 -0.33 11.23
C ASP A 202 2.19 0.10 12.06
N LEU A 203 2.01 -0.51 13.24
CA LEU A 203 0.85 -0.20 14.08
C LEU A 203 0.89 1.24 14.61
N GLY A 204 2.09 1.81 14.79
CA GLY A 204 2.28 3.21 15.17
C GLY A 204 1.77 4.17 14.10
N TYR A 205 2.06 3.90 12.83
CA TYR A 205 1.52 4.68 11.71
C TYR A 205 -0.01 4.55 11.63
N MET A 206 -0.54 3.34 11.83
CA MET A 206 -1.99 3.13 11.86
C MET A 206 -2.66 3.89 13.01
N ALA A 207 -2.04 3.95 14.19
CA ALA A 207 -2.53 4.74 15.32
C ALA A 207 -2.63 6.24 14.99
N SER A 208 -1.63 6.81 14.30
CA SER A 208 -1.71 8.20 13.80
C SER A 208 -2.86 8.39 12.79
N LEU A 209 -3.20 7.38 12.00
CA LEU A 209 -4.35 7.44 11.10
C LEU A 209 -5.68 7.36 11.84
N PHE A 210 -5.78 6.56 12.92
CA PHE A 210 -6.96 6.56 13.78
C PHE A 210 -7.25 7.95 14.36
N GLU A 211 -6.22 8.67 14.81
CA GLU A 211 -6.37 10.05 15.29
C GLU A 211 -6.82 11.01 14.19
N LYS A 212 -6.22 10.90 13.00
CA LYS A 212 -6.60 11.71 11.83
C LYS A 212 -8.05 11.49 11.40
N TYR A 213 -8.53 10.25 11.43
CA TYR A 213 -9.87 9.85 11.00
C TYR A 213 -10.83 9.63 12.18
N LYS A 214 -10.50 10.18 13.35
CA LYS A 214 -11.20 9.91 14.59
C LYS A 214 -12.72 10.16 14.56
N PRO A 215 -13.23 11.27 13.99
CA PRO A 215 -14.68 11.47 13.88
C PRO A 215 -15.34 10.41 12.99
N LEU A 216 -14.68 10.05 11.88
CA LEU A 216 -15.16 9.07 10.91
C LEU A 216 -15.27 7.67 11.53
N MET A 217 -14.32 7.29 12.39
CA MET A 217 -14.35 5.98 13.07
C MET A 217 -15.55 5.83 14.00
N VAL A 218 -16.03 6.92 14.60
CA VAL A 218 -17.24 6.92 15.42
C VAL A 218 -18.48 6.93 14.53
N GLU A 219 -18.50 7.76 13.50
CA GLU A 219 -19.62 7.86 12.54
C GLU A 219 -19.89 6.54 11.81
N GLU A 220 -18.83 5.84 11.38
CA GLU A 220 -18.92 4.54 10.70
C GLU A 220 -19.01 3.35 11.69
N GLY A 221 -19.05 3.59 13.00
CA GLY A 221 -19.32 2.57 14.01
C GLY A 221 -18.14 1.65 14.38
N PHE A 222 -16.91 1.98 13.98
CA PHE A 222 -15.70 1.24 14.40
C PHE A 222 -15.38 1.42 15.88
N CYS A 223 -15.76 2.56 16.45
CA CYS A 223 -15.62 2.87 17.87
C CYS A 223 -16.90 3.52 18.41
N PRO A 224 -17.28 3.26 19.67
CA PRO A 224 -18.51 3.81 20.23
C PRO A 224 -18.44 5.33 20.49
N ASP A 225 -17.25 5.87 20.73
CA ASP A 225 -17.02 7.28 21.04
C ASP A 225 -15.58 7.72 20.72
N LEU A 226 -15.34 9.03 20.78
CA LEU A 226 -14.02 9.62 20.53
C LEU A 226 -12.95 9.08 21.51
N PRO A 227 -13.20 8.97 22.84
CA PRO A 227 -12.25 8.35 23.76
C PRO A 227 -11.88 6.90 23.44
N ALA A 228 -12.79 6.11 22.87
CA ALA A 228 -12.49 4.73 22.45
C ALA A 228 -11.48 4.69 21.30
N VAL A 229 -11.54 5.64 20.37
CA VAL A 229 -10.53 5.77 19.32
C VAL A 229 -9.15 6.10 19.91
N ASP A 230 -9.10 6.99 20.92
CA ASP A 230 -7.81 7.32 21.59
C ASP A 230 -7.21 6.09 22.28
N ARG A 231 -8.05 5.30 22.98
CA ARG A 231 -7.60 4.05 23.61
C ARG A 231 -7.10 3.04 22.58
N LEU A 232 -7.79 2.90 21.46
CA LEU A 232 -7.37 2.01 20.37
C LEU A 232 -6.03 2.46 19.77
N ALA A 233 -5.85 3.75 19.51
CA ALA A 233 -4.58 4.31 19.03
C ALA A 233 -3.45 4.11 20.05
N ALA A 234 -3.72 4.31 21.34
CA ALA A 234 -2.74 4.06 22.40
C ALA A 234 -2.34 2.57 22.48
N ASP A 235 -3.30 1.65 22.39
CA ASP A 235 -3.05 0.21 22.35
C ASP A 235 -2.15 -0.16 21.15
N TYR A 236 -2.44 0.37 19.95
CA TYR A 236 -1.63 0.09 18.75
C TYR A 236 -0.19 0.61 18.88
N ARG A 237 0.01 1.77 19.49
CA ARG A 237 1.37 2.29 19.77
C ARG A 237 2.10 1.43 20.80
N ALA A 238 1.43 1.08 21.89
CA ALA A 238 2.01 0.25 22.93
C ALA A 238 2.43 -1.12 22.37
N ALA A 239 1.58 -1.75 21.55
CA ALA A 239 1.91 -3.02 20.89
C ALA A 239 3.08 -2.89 19.89
N GLN A 240 3.26 -1.71 19.27
CA GLN A 240 4.39 -1.45 18.37
C GLN A 240 5.72 -1.26 19.10
N GLU A 241 5.68 -0.61 20.27
CA GLU A 241 6.87 -0.20 21.03
C GLU A 241 7.33 -1.26 22.02
N ASP A 242 6.41 -2.06 22.57
CA ASP A 242 6.67 -3.06 23.60
C ASP A 242 6.23 -4.45 23.15
N ILE A 243 7.20 -5.28 22.78
CA ILE A 243 6.97 -6.68 22.40
C ILE A 243 6.38 -7.52 23.54
N THR A 244 6.46 -7.04 24.79
CA THR A 244 5.91 -7.71 25.98
C THR A 244 4.49 -7.29 26.34
N ALA A 245 3.87 -6.39 25.57
CA ALA A 245 2.46 -5.98 25.69
C ALA A 245 1.49 -7.10 25.23
N VAL A 246 1.67 -8.31 25.75
CA VAL A 246 0.95 -9.53 25.36
C VAL A 246 -0.55 -9.41 25.61
N ASP A 247 -0.96 -8.68 26.65
CA ASP A 247 -2.38 -8.45 26.94
C ASP A 247 -3.05 -7.60 25.85
N ILE A 248 -2.34 -6.59 25.32
CA ILE A 248 -2.81 -5.74 24.22
C ILE A 248 -2.84 -6.54 22.92
N GLN A 249 -1.76 -7.29 22.64
CA GLN A 249 -1.67 -8.14 21.46
C GLN A 249 -2.80 -9.16 21.44
N GLN A 250 -3.09 -9.83 22.55
CA GLN A 250 -4.20 -10.78 22.67
C GLN A 250 -5.57 -10.11 22.54
N ARG A 251 -5.77 -8.94 23.16
CA ARG A 251 -7.03 -8.18 23.09
C ARG A 251 -7.41 -7.83 21.65
N HIS A 252 -6.41 -7.51 20.84
CA HIS A 252 -6.57 -7.13 19.43
C HIS A 252 -6.16 -8.24 18.47
N ASP A 253 -5.99 -9.48 18.93
CA ASP A 253 -5.62 -10.64 18.10
C ASP A 253 -4.45 -10.34 17.13
N MET A 254 -3.41 -9.67 17.61
CA MET A 254 -2.27 -9.22 16.80
C MET A 254 -1.25 -10.36 16.64
N GLY A 255 -1.02 -10.76 15.39
CA GLY A 255 -0.02 -11.77 15.03
C GLY A 255 1.33 -11.18 14.57
N PRO A 256 2.32 -12.05 14.32
CA PRO A 256 3.61 -11.64 13.76
C PRO A 256 3.50 -10.91 12.41
N ASP A 257 2.48 -11.21 11.62
CA ASP A 257 2.18 -10.59 10.33
C ASP A 257 1.89 -9.08 10.40
N VAL A 258 1.44 -8.56 11.55
CA VAL A 258 1.29 -7.12 11.80
C VAL A 258 2.33 -6.56 12.77
N LEU A 259 2.85 -7.36 13.70
CA LEU A 259 3.82 -6.92 14.71
C LEU A 259 5.26 -6.92 14.21
N GLU A 260 5.68 -7.98 13.51
CA GLU A 260 7.08 -8.18 13.15
C GLU A 260 7.40 -7.60 11.77
N PRO A 261 8.35 -6.65 11.65
CA PRO A 261 8.71 -6.06 10.36
C PRO A 261 9.13 -7.07 9.29
N CYS A 262 9.76 -8.19 9.68
CA CYS A 262 10.22 -9.21 8.74
C CYS A 262 9.06 -10.00 8.09
N CYS A 263 7.94 -10.18 8.81
CA CYS A 263 6.73 -10.84 8.34
C CYS A 263 5.80 -9.85 7.61
N ARG A 264 5.64 -8.66 8.20
CA ARG A 264 4.80 -7.58 7.67
C ARG A 264 5.29 -7.06 6.31
N LEU A 265 6.61 -6.91 6.13
CA LEU A 265 7.21 -6.43 4.88
C LEU A 265 7.50 -7.54 3.86
N GLN A 266 7.02 -8.77 4.07
CA GLN A 266 7.39 -9.93 3.25
C GLN A 266 7.00 -9.74 1.77
N GLU A 267 5.85 -9.15 1.48
CA GLU A 267 5.41 -8.86 0.11
C GLU A 267 6.35 -7.87 -0.61
N ILE A 268 6.78 -6.82 0.08
CA ILE A 268 7.72 -5.82 -0.47
C ILE A 268 9.10 -6.46 -0.68
N ARG A 269 9.55 -7.31 0.26
CA ARG A 269 10.79 -8.09 0.12
C ARG A 269 10.72 -9.01 -1.11
N ASN A 270 9.64 -9.75 -1.27
CA ASN A 270 9.43 -10.65 -2.40
C ASN A 270 9.38 -9.89 -3.73
N TRP A 271 8.78 -8.68 -3.73
CA TRP A 271 8.82 -7.81 -4.89
C TRP A 271 10.23 -7.30 -5.19
N LEU A 272 11.04 -6.93 -4.20
CA LEU A 272 12.45 -6.54 -4.42
C LEU A 272 13.31 -7.69 -4.98
N ASP A 273 13.02 -8.93 -4.57
CA ASP A 273 13.65 -10.12 -5.14
C ASP A 273 13.21 -10.33 -6.57
N PHE A 274 11.92 -10.16 -6.87
CA PHE A 274 11.42 -10.15 -8.23
C PHE A 274 12.08 -9.06 -9.07
N VAL A 275 12.23 -7.84 -8.58
CA VAL A 275 12.94 -6.76 -9.26
C VAL A 275 14.36 -7.17 -9.64
N ALA A 276 15.10 -7.79 -8.70
CA ALA A 276 16.48 -8.20 -8.90
C ALA A 276 16.69 -9.39 -9.86
N THR A 277 15.62 -10.13 -10.20
CA THR A 277 15.73 -11.16 -11.26
C THR A 277 15.95 -10.50 -12.61
N GLU A 278 16.87 -11.04 -13.41
CA GLU A 278 17.03 -10.59 -14.79
C GLU A 278 15.71 -10.72 -15.54
N ALA A 279 15.42 -9.69 -16.35
CA ALA A 279 14.21 -9.69 -17.13
C ALA A 279 14.40 -10.66 -18.30
N ALA A 280 13.85 -11.88 -18.18
CA ALA A 280 13.78 -12.86 -19.27
C ALA A 280 13.29 -12.24 -20.59
#